data_AF-A0AAU6ZC18-F1
#
_entry.id   AF-A0AAU6ZC18-F1
#
_cell.length_a   1.000
_cell.length_b   1.000
_cell.length_c   1.000
_cell.angle_alpha   90.00
_cell.angle_beta   90.00
_cell.angle_gamma   90.00
#
_symmetry.space_group_name_H-M   'P 1'
#
loop_
_entity.id
_entity.type
_entity.pdbx_description
1 polymer ?
#
loop_
_entity_poly.entity_id
_entity_poly.type
_entity_poly.pdbx_seq_one_letter_code
_entity_poly.pdbx_strand_id
1 'polypeptide(L)'
;MTTAELLRVLQGGGRPTPLGRALAEYGRIAKTIYLLAYLDDDSYRRRILTQLNRTEGRHALARDVFHGQRGQLRQRHREGQEDQLGALGLVVKAIVLWNTRYIDAAFQQLRTENFPINDEDLKRLSPLGHDHINILGRYRFSTQDVPKGRLRPLRNPNTAD
;
A
#
# COMPACT_ATOMS: atom_id res chain seq x y z
N MET A 1 2.09 -24.02 -21.95
CA MET A 1 2.25 -22.77 -22.71
C MET A 1 2.00 -21.60 -21.77
N THR A 2 3.03 -20.85 -21.41
CA THR A 2 2.94 -19.71 -20.47
C THR A 2 2.37 -18.48 -21.18
N THR A 3 1.80 -17.53 -20.43
CA THR A 3 1.26 -16.27 -20.98
C THR A 3 2.29 -15.50 -21.80
N ALA A 4 3.57 -15.58 -21.40
CA ALA A 4 4.68 -14.96 -22.12
C ALA A 4 4.92 -15.59 -23.51
N GLU A 5 4.82 -16.91 -23.63
CA GLU A 5 4.93 -17.61 -24.92
C GLU A 5 3.76 -17.27 -25.83
N LEU A 6 2.55 -17.19 -25.28
CA LEU A 6 1.33 -16.81 -25.98
C LEU A 6 1.43 -15.37 -26.52
N LEU A 7 1.88 -14.42 -25.70
CA LEU A 7 2.14 -13.05 -26.13
C LEU A 7 3.21 -12.98 -27.22
N ARG A 8 4.27 -13.78 -27.12
CA ARG A 8 5.36 -13.81 -28.11
C ARG A 8 4.88 -14.31 -29.47
N VAL A 9 4.02 -15.32 -29.49
CA VAL A 9 3.36 -15.84 -30.70
C VAL A 9 2.41 -14.81 -31.30
N LEU A 10 1.63 -14.09 -30.48
CA LEU A 10 0.70 -13.06 -30.93
C LEU A 10 1.41 -11.80 -31.44
N GLN A 11 2.59 -11.47 -30.91
CA GLN A 11 3.38 -10.31 -31.33
C GLN A 11 4.32 -10.55 -32.52
N GLY A 12 4.47 -11.80 -32.98
CA GLY A 12 5.12 -12.12 -34.25
C GLY A 12 6.52 -11.49 -34.44
N GLY A 13 7.32 -11.37 -33.38
CA GLY A 13 8.67 -10.80 -33.47
C GLY A 13 8.73 -9.27 -33.64
N GLY A 14 7.64 -8.54 -33.35
CA GLY A 14 7.62 -7.07 -33.34
C GLY A 14 6.42 -6.43 -34.05
N ARG A 15 5.68 -7.20 -34.84
CA ARG A 15 4.39 -6.79 -35.42
C ARG A 15 3.30 -7.79 -35.05
N PRO A 16 2.18 -7.34 -34.46
CA PRO A 16 1.12 -8.24 -34.04
C PRO A 16 0.57 -9.00 -35.25
N THR A 17 0.44 -10.31 -35.07
CA THR A 17 -0.17 -11.21 -36.05
C THR A 17 -1.62 -10.78 -36.30
N PRO A 18 -2.27 -11.20 -37.41
CA PRO A 18 -3.69 -10.90 -37.63
C PRO A 18 -4.58 -11.31 -36.45
N LEU A 19 -4.30 -12.46 -35.83
CA LEU A 19 -4.95 -12.90 -34.60
C LEU A 19 -4.63 -11.99 -33.41
N GLY A 20 -3.36 -11.59 -33.24
CA GLY A 20 -2.96 -10.62 -32.22
C GLY A 20 -3.65 -9.26 -32.37
N ARG A 21 -3.86 -8.79 -33.60
CA ARG A 21 -4.64 -7.57 -33.90
C ARG A 21 -6.11 -7.74 -33.58
N ALA A 22 -6.73 -8.86 -33.98
CA ALA A 22 -8.13 -9.15 -33.64
C ALA A 22 -8.36 -9.19 -32.12
N LEU A 23 -7.47 -9.83 -31.37
CA LEU A 23 -7.51 -9.85 -29.90
C LEU A 23 -7.30 -8.46 -29.29
N ALA A 24 -6.43 -7.64 -29.88
CA ALA A 24 -6.25 -6.26 -29.43
C ALA A 24 -7.53 -5.42 -29.64
N GLU A 25 -8.20 -5.54 -30.79
CA GLU A 25 -9.50 -4.88 -31.04
C GLU A 25 -10.58 -5.37 -30.05
N TYR A 26 -10.65 -6.69 -29.82
CA TYR A 26 -11.55 -7.24 -28.81
C TYR A 26 -11.26 -6.67 -27.41
N GLY A 27 -9.99 -6.55 -27.04
CA GLY A 27 -9.57 -5.90 -25.80
C GLY A 27 -9.96 -4.42 -25.71
N ARG A 28 -9.98 -3.69 -26.84
CA ARG A 28 -10.47 -2.31 -26.89
C ARG A 28 -11.96 -2.23 -26.56
N ILE A 29 -12.79 -3.16 -27.02
CA ILE A 29 -14.22 -3.19 -26.69
C ILE A 29 -14.40 -3.29 -25.17
N ALA A 30 -13.72 -4.25 -24.53
CA ALA A 30 -13.78 -4.42 -23.08
C ALA A 30 -13.28 -3.16 -22.33
N LYS A 31 -12.19 -2.55 -22.80
CA LYS A 31 -11.66 -1.29 -22.24
C LYS A 31 -12.65 -0.15 -22.38
N THR A 32 -13.33 -0.01 -23.53
CA THR A 32 -14.33 1.03 -23.76
C THR A 32 -15.52 0.85 -22.82
N ILE A 33 -16.06 -0.37 -22.69
CA ILE A 33 -17.15 -0.67 -21.76
C ILE A 33 -16.75 -0.30 -20.32
N TYR A 34 -15.54 -0.69 -19.90
CA TYR A 34 -15.00 -0.33 -18.59
C TYR A 34 -14.90 1.19 -18.39
N LEU A 35 -14.37 1.92 -19.37
CA LEU A 35 -14.22 3.38 -19.27
C LEU A 35 -15.57 4.10 -19.23
N LEU A 36 -16.54 3.65 -20.02
CA LEU A 36 -17.90 4.18 -19.97
C LEU A 36 -18.54 3.95 -18.60
N ALA A 37 -18.45 2.73 -18.05
CA ALA A 37 -18.94 2.43 -16.70
C ALA A 37 -18.22 3.28 -15.62
N TYR A 38 -16.92 3.51 -15.76
CA TYR A 38 -16.14 4.35 -14.85
C TYR A 38 -16.54 5.83 -14.91
N LEU A 39 -16.92 6.34 -16.08
CA LEU A 39 -17.34 7.73 -16.28
C LEU A 39 -18.79 7.98 -15.88
N ASP A 40 -19.66 6.98 -16.03
CA ASP A 40 -21.09 7.08 -15.75
C ASP A 40 -21.43 6.84 -14.26
N ASP A 41 -20.84 5.81 -13.65
CA ASP A 41 -21.15 5.40 -12.28
C ASP A 41 -20.10 5.91 -11.26
N ASP A 42 -20.49 6.91 -10.48
CA ASP A 42 -19.65 7.48 -9.42
C ASP A 42 -19.35 6.48 -8.29
N SER A 43 -20.29 5.58 -7.97
CA SER A 43 -20.08 4.55 -6.95
C SER A 43 -19.04 3.52 -7.40
N TYR A 44 -19.10 3.12 -8.69
CA TYR A 44 -18.12 2.24 -9.32
C TYR A 44 -16.73 2.88 -9.35
N ARG A 45 -16.66 4.16 -9.73
CA ARG A 45 -15.43 4.97 -9.69
C ARG A 45 -14.83 5.03 -8.30
N ARG A 46 -15.62 5.39 -7.27
CA ARG A 46 -15.16 5.46 -5.88
C ARG A 46 -14.60 4.14 -5.39
N ARG A 47 -15.24 3.02 -5.74
CA ARG A 47 -14.77 1.68 -5.38
C ARG A 47 -13.40 1.38 -5.99
N ILE A 48 -13.21 1.71 -7.26
CA ILE A 48 -11.92 1.55 -7.96
C ILE A 48 -10.84 2.42 -7.31
N LEU A 49 -11.13 3.71 -7.11
CA LEU A 49 -10.19 4.65 -6.49
C LEU A 49 -9.81 4.23 -5.07
N THR A 50 -10.74 3.68 -4.29
CA THR A 50 -10.45 3.17 -2.94
C THR A 50 -9.41 2.05 -2.97
N GLN A 51 -9.54 1.11 -3.92
CA GLN A 51 -8.55 0.04 -4.08
C GLN A 51 -7.21 0.58 -4.58
N LEU A 52 -7.25 1.50 -5.56
CA LEU A 52 -6.05 2.13 -6.10
C LEU A 52 -5.26 2.87 -5.00
N ASN A 53 -5.94 3.74 -4.24
CA ASN A 53 -5.36 4.48 -3.13
C ASN A 53 -4.74 3.56 -2.07
N ARG A 54 -5.37 2.41 -1.79
CA ARG A 54 -4.81 1.41 -0.87
C ARG A 54 -3.52 0.81 -1.40
N THR A 55 -3.50 0.42 -2.68
CA THR A 55 -2.29 -0.13 -3.31
C THR A 55 -1.18 0.92 -3.38
N GLU A 56 -1.51 2.14 -3.78
CA GLU A 56 -0.55 3.24 -3.91
C GLU A 56 0.00 3.66 -2.55
N GLY A 57 -0.84 3.78 -1.51
CA GLY A 57 -0.39 4.06 -0.14
C GLY A 57 0.54 2.98 0.40
N ARG A 58 0.25 1.70 0.11
CA ARG A 58 1.17 0.59 0.46
C ARG A 58 2.50 0.71 -0.28
N HIS A 59 2.46 1.05 -1.56
CA HIS A 59 3.68 1.23 -2.36
C HIS A 59 4.48 2.46 -1.94
N ALA A 60 3.84 3.55 -1.54
CA ALA A 60 4.49 4.73 -0.97
C ALA A 60 5.24 4.35 0.32
N LEU A 61 4.54 3.74 1.29
CA LEU A 61 5.16 3.24 2.52
C LEU A 61 6.33 2.29 2.26
N ALA A 62 6.17 1.35 1.32
CA ALA A 62 7.24 0.43 0.96
C ALA A 62 8.48 1.15 0.38
N ARG A 63 8.28 2.20 -0.43
CA ARG A 63 9.37 3.02 -0.96
C ARG A 63 10.10 3.78 0.15
N ASP A 64 9.36 4.34 1.09
CA ASP A 64 9.95 5.13 2.18
C ASP A 64 10.72 4.24 3.15
N VAL A 65 10.22 3.04 3.45
CA VAL A 65 10.94 2.02 4.23
C VAL A 65 12.18 1.52 3.48
N PHE A 66 12.10 1.31 2.17
CA PHE A 66 13.21 0.85 1.34
C PHE A 66 14.13 2.02 0.90
N HIS A 67 14.65 2.77 1.86
CA HIS A 67 15.45 3.96 1.58
C HIS A 67 16.87 3.67 1.03
N GLY A 68 17.36 2.43 1.13
CA GLY A 68 18.62 2.02 0.49
C GLY A 68 18.49 2.03 -1.04
N GLN A 69 19.27 2.87 -1.73
CA GLN A 69 19.26 3.04 -3.20
C GLN A 69 17.99 3.65 -3.82
N ARG A 70 17.36 4.66 -3.17
CA ARG A 70 16.19 5.40 -3.70
C ARG A 70 14.96 4.51 -3.99
N GLY A 71 14.70 3.47 -3.20
CA GLY A 71 13.54 2.61 -3.43
C GLY A 71 13.73 1.54 -4.52
N GLN A 72 14.93 1.37 -5.09
CA GLN A 72 15.17 0.44 -6.21
C GLN A 72 15.89 -0.84 -5.77
N LEU A 73 15.28 -2.01 -6.00
CA LEU A 73 15.97 -3.30 -5.88
C LEU A 73 17.00 -3.43 -7.02
N ARG A 74 18.28 -3.30 -6.70
CA ARG A 74 19.39 -3.65 -7.60
C ARG A 74 20.14 -4.86 -7.06
N GLN A 75 19.62 -6.06 -7.36
CA GLN A 75 20.39 -7.30 -7.21
C GLN A 75 20.44 -8.07 -8.53
N ARG A 76 21.60 -8.67 -8.82
CA ARG A 76 21.85 -9.45 -10.04
C ARG A 76 21.11 -10.81 -10.09
N HIS A 77 20.61 -11.32 -8.95
CA HIS A 77 20.01 -12.66 -8.85
C HIS A 77 18.54 -12.58 -8.42
N ARG A 78 17.69 -13.44 -9.01
CA ARG A 78 16.24 -13.48 -8.80
C ARG A 78 15.86 -13.88 -7.37
N GLU A 79 16.52 -14.89 -6.81
CA GLU A 79 16.28 -15.35 -5.43
C GLU A 79 16.54 -14.25 -4.40
N GLY A 80 17.65 -13.52 -4.55
CA GLY A 80 17.95 -12.42 -3.62
C GLY A 80 17.00 -11.21 -3.75
N GLN A 81 16.36 -11.01 -4.91
CA GLN A 81 15.27 -10.02 -5.03
C GLN A 81 14.00 -10.48 -4.32
N GLU A 82 13.66 -11.77 -4.39
CA GLU A 82 12.50 -12.36 -3.72
C GLU A 82 12.63 -12.27 -2.20
N ASP A 83 13.82 -12.58 -1.64
CA ASP A 83 14.10 -12.45 -0.21
C ASP A 83 14.01 -10.99 0.28
N GLN A 84 14.56 -10.04 -0.48
CA GLN A 84 14.47 -8.62 -0.16
C GLN A 84 13.02 -8.11 -0.19
N LEU A 85 12.24 -8.52 -1.19
CA LEU A 85 10.82 -8.19 -1.28
C LEU A 85 10.02 -8.83 -0.14
N GLY A 86 10.37 -10.06 0.26
CA GLY A 86 9.79 -10.75 1.41
C GLY A 86 10.04 -10.01 2.71
N ALA A 87 11.29 -9.65 2.99
CA ALA A 87 11.69 -8.90 4.17
C ALA A 87 11.05 -7.50 4.21
N LEU A 88 11.07 -6.77 3.09
CA LEU A 88 10.38 -5.47 2.97
C LEU A 88 8.88 -5.62 3.23
N GLY A 89 8.27 -6.64 2.64
CA GLY A 89 6.86 -6.96 2.85
C GLY A 89 6.52 -7.24 4.32
N LEU A 90 7.43 -7.88 5.06
CA LEU A 90 7.27 -8.13 6.49
C LEU A 90 7.32 -6.83 7.29
N VAL A 91 8.30 -5.96 7.04
CA VAL A 91 8.44 -4.67 7.74
C VAL A 91 7.24 -3.76 7.48
N VAL A 92 6.79 -3.65 6.22
CA VAL A 92 5.59 -2.89 5.85
C VAL A 92 4.36 -3.42 6.59
N LYS A 93 4.18 -4.75 6.66
CA LYS A 93 3.07 -5.35 7.42
C LYS A 93 3.17 -5.06 8.92
N ALA A 94 4.38 -5.08 9.50
CA ALA A 94 4.60 -4.77 10.90
C ALA A 94 4.23 -3.31 11.23
N ILE A 95 4.60 -2.38 10.36
CA ILE A 95 4.19 -0.96 10.46
C ILE A 95 2.66 -0.82 10.39
N VAL A 96 2.02 -1.47 9.41
CA VAL A 96 0.55 -1.43 9.29
C VAL A 96 -0.13 -2.00 10.53
N LEU A 97 0.39 -3.10 11.08
CA LEU A 97 -0.12 -3.69 12.31
C LEU A 97 0.03 -2.74 13.51
N TRP A 98 1.21 -2.10 13.62
CA TRP A 98 1.47 -1.09 14.64
C TRP A 98 0.47 0.07 14.54
N ASN A 99 0.35 0.67 13.35
CA ASN A 99 -0.59 1.76 13.10
C ASN A 99 -2.03 1.37 13.45
N THR A 100 -2.45 0.16 13.06
CA THR A 100 -3.80 -0.34 13.35
C THR A 100 -4.04 -0.41 14.87
N ARG A 101 -3.08 -0.95 15.64
CA ARG A 101 -3.15 -1.02 17.10
C ARG A 101 -3.20 0.36 17.76
N TYR A 102 -2.42 1.32 17.28
CA TYR A 102 -2.39 2.67 17.85
C TYR A 102 -3.59 3.52 17.45
N ILE A 103 -4.14 3.34 16.25
CA ILE A 103 -5.40 3.98 15.83
C ILE A 103 -6.54 3.51 16.74
N ASP A 104 -6.64 2.21 17.03
CA ASP A 104 -7.65 1.67 17.96
C ASP A 104 -7.47 2.24 19.38
N ALA A 105 -6.24 2.28 19.89
CA ALA A 105 -5.94 2.89 21.19
C ALA A 105 -6.30 4.39 21.25
N ALA A 106 -5.97 5.15 20.21
CA ALA A 106 -6.30 6.57 20.12
C ALA A 106 -7.81 6.80 20.10
N PHE A 107 -8.53 5.94 19.38
CA PHE A 107 -9.99 5.99 19.32
C PHE A 107 -10.64 5.67 20.66
N GLN A 108 -10.13 4.67 21.39
CA GLN A 108 -10.58 4.36 22.75
C GLN A 108 -10.38 5.55 23.69
N GLN A 109 -9.22 6.21 23.64
CA GLN A 109 -8.96 7.41 24.43
C GLN A 109 -9.93 8.55 24.08
N LEU A 110 -10.13 8.85 22.79
CA LEU A 110 -11.06 9.90 22.35
C LEU A 110 -12.51 9.63 22.81
N ARG A 111 -12.93 8.36 22.83
CA ARG A 111 -14.23 7.97 23.40
C ARG A 111 -14.30 8.22 24.90
N THR A 112 -13.23 7.94 25.65
CA THR A 112 -13.16 8.25 27.09
C THR A 112 -13.20 9.76 27.36
N GLU A 113 -12.63 10.56 26.47
CA GLU A 113 -12.63 12.02 26.54
C GLU A 113 -13.96 12.66 26.08
N ASN A 114 -14.97 11.85 25.73
CA ASN A 114 -16.26 12.29 25.17
C ASN A 114 -16.11 13.17 23.90
N PHE A 115 -15.06 12.94 23.12
CA PHE A 115 -14.92 13.60 21.83
C PHE A 115 -16.00 13.08 20.86
N PRO A 116 -16.68 13.95 20.10
CA PRO A 116 -17.70 13.51 19.15
C PRO A 116 -17.06 12.79 17.97
N ILE A 117 -17.21 11.46 17.92
CA ILE A 117 -16.69 10.64 16.82
C ILE A 117 -17.85 9.98 16.07
N ASN A 118 -17.84 10.11 14.74
CA ASN A 118 -18.77 9.41 13.87
C ASN A 118 -18.18 8.05 13.45
N ASP A 119 -18.91 6.96 13.69
CA ASP A 119 -18.47 5.61 13.32
C ASP A 119 -18.28 5.43 11.79
N GLU A 120 -18.91 6.27 10.96
CA GLU A 120 -18.67 6.29 9.52
C GLU A 120 -17.25 6.76 9.15
N ASP A 121 -16.63 7.63 9.96
CA ASP A 121 -15.28 8.10 9.71
C ASP A 121 -14.24 7.03 10.05
N LEU A 122 -14.53 6.17 11.03
CA LEU A 122 -13.69 5.02 11.37
C LEU A 122 -13.53 4.07 10.17
N LYS A 123 -14.59 3.87 9.37
CA LYS A 123 -14.57 3.04 8.16
C LYS A 123 -13.65 3.59 7.07
N ARG A 124 -13.34 4.89 7.12
CA ARG A 124 -12.50 5.60 6.12
C ARG A 124 -11.04 5.70 6.54
N LEU A 125 -10.70 5.37 7.79
CA LEU A 125 -9.32 5.42 8.26
C LEU A 125 -8.44 4.41 7.53
N SER A 126 -7.22 4.85 7.21
CA SER A 126 -6.20 4.02 6.59
C SER A 126 -5.01 3.86 7.53
N PRO A 127 -4.61 2.62 7.88
CA PRO A 127 -3.43 2.37 8.71
C PRO A 127 -2.11 2.52 7.94
N LEU A 128 -2.14 3.04 6.70
CA LEU A 128 -0.97 3.20 5.85
C LEU A 128 -0.20 4.52 6.09
N GLY A 129 -0.77 5.47 6.84
CA GLY A 129 -0.10 6.73 7.16
C GLY A 129 1.16 6.50 8.02
N HIS A 130 2.27 7.17 7.68
CA HIS A 130 3.57 6.87 8.28
C HIS A 130 4.46 8.09 8.54
N ASP A 131 3.92 9.31 8.43
CA ASP A 131 4.66 10.55 8.72
C ASP A 131 5.16 10.61 10.18
N HIS A 132 4.46 9.93 11.09
CA HIS A 132 4.82 9.83 12.50
C HIS A 132 5.94 8.82 12.79
N ILE A 133 6.38 8.05 11.78
CA ILE A 133 7.42 7.03 11.92
C ILE A 133 8.72 7.63 11.43
N ASN A 134 9.68 7.77 12.33
CA ASN A 134 11.04 8.09 11.93
C ASN A 134 11.69 6.87 11.27
N ILE A 135 11.66 6.80 9.94
CA ILE A 135 12.31 5.74 9.16
C ILE A 135 13.82 6.00 9.03
N LEU A 136 14.25 7.27 9.10
CA LEU A 136 15.62 7.70 8.86
C LEU A 136 16.13 8.59 9.98
N GLY A 137 17.08 8.06 10.74
CA GLY A 137 17.76 8.86 11.74
C GLY A 137 18.44 8.01 12.78
N ARG A 138 18.69 8.64 13.93
CA ARG A 138 19.28 7.97 15.08
C ARG A 138 18.17 7.45 15.98
N TYR A 139 18.18 6.14 16.18
CA TYR A 139 17.30 5.48 17.14
C TYR A 139 18.01 5.40 18.48
N ARG A 140 17.36 5.84 19.56
CA ARG A 140 17.78 5.55 20.93
C ARG A 140 16.89 4.44 21.46
N PHE A 141 17.48 3.27 21.69
CA PHE A 141 16.79 2.15 22.32
C PHE A 141 17.21 2.09 23.78
N SER A 142 16.28 2.40 24.69
CA SER A 142 16.41 2.13 26.11
C SER A 142 15.63 0.86 26.41
N THR A 143 16.30 -0.18 26.91
CA THR A 143 15.68 -1.47 27.25
C THR A 143 14.77 -1.37 28.46
N GLN A 144 14.89 -0.31 29.27
CA GLN A 144 14.04 -0.04 30.43
C GLN A 144 12.63 0.46 30.01
N ASP A 145 12.52 1.08 28.83
CA ASP A 145 11.29 1.71 28.33
C ASP A 145 10.44 0.82 27.42
N VAL A 146 10.80 -0.47 27.28
CA VAL A 146 10.02 -1.42 26.48
C VAL A 146 8.85 -1.91 27.33
N PRO A 147 7.61 -1.52 27.02
CA PRO A 147 6.47 -1.99 27.80
C PRO A 147 6.32 -3.49 27.54
N LYS A 148 6.24 -4.31 28.60
CA LYS A 148 6.07 -5.78 28.53
C LYS A 148 4.70 -6.15 27.96
N GLY A 149 4.51 -5.98 26.65
CA GLY A 149 3.24 -6.21 25.95
C GLY A 149 2.21 -5.09 26.07
N ARG A 150 2.54 -3.96 26.73
CA ARG A 150 1.66 -2.76 26.76
C ARG A 150 1.97 -1.83 25.59
N LEU A 151 1.01 -1.00 25.22
CA LEU A 151 1.24 0.07 24.26
C LEU A 151 2.04 1.20 24.92
N ARG A 152 2.83 1.92 24.12
CA ARG A 152 3.44 3.17 24.59
C ARG A 152 2.34 4.21 24.78
N PRO A 153 2.51 5.17 25.72
CA PRO A 153 1.58 6.27 25.87
C PRO A 153 1.38 7.00 24.54
N LEU A 154 0.13 7.41 24.28
CA LEU A 154 -0.19 8.22 23.13
C LEU A 154 0.45 9.60 23.28
N ARG A 155 0.88 10.16 22.15
CA ARG A 155 1.54 11.45 22.12
C ARG A 155 0.50 12.57 22.15
N ASN A 156 0.69 13.54 23.03
CA ASN A 156 -0.17 14.72 23.06
C ASN A 156 0.15 15.62 21.86
N PRO A 157 -0.83 16.00 21.03
CA PRO A 157 -0.60 16.89 19.89
C PRO A 157 -0.24 18.32 20.33
N ASN A 158 -0.57 18.69 21.57
CA ASN A 158 -0.30 20.02 22.14
C ASN A 158 1.08 20.14 22.80
N THR A 159 1.83 19.04 22.92
CA THR A 159 3.22 19.08 23.39
C THR A 159 4.15 19.11 22.18
N ALA A 160 4.88 20.22 22.01
CA ALA A 160 5.95 20.32 21.03
C ALA A 160 7.04 19.27 21.32
N ASP A 161 7.62 18.69 20.26
CA ASP A 161 8.79 17.78 20.34
C ASP A 161 10.05 18.48 20.88
#